data_AF-A0A7V6TV40-F1
#
_entry.id   AF-A0A7V6TV40-F1
#
_cell.length_a   1.000
_cell.length_b   1.000
_cell.length_c   1.000
_cell.angle_alpha   90.00
_cell.angle_beta   90.00
_cell.angle_gamma   90.00
#
_symmetry.space_group_name_H-M   'P 1'
#
loop_
_entity.id
_entity.type
_entity.pdbx_description
1 polymer ?
#
loop_
_entity_poly.entity_id
_entity_poly.type
_entity_poly.pdbx_seq_one_letter_code
_entity_poly.pdbx_strand_id
1 'polypeptide(L)'
;AFGDLRFYGRENAENRGITRFYSRAYGSEYARSDHFAIHLEDNKQLKSLYLDAEKEDGYLRDQSVFGDGISIEDTMGVIVKYRNKAIMTYSLNAYMPWEGFRVNFNGSNGRIEVDICESSYVNAGGDHQDEGKLVYKKIIVHPMFGKPYEVDIEEKEGGHGGGDPELLNDLFGVPAEDRFKRAASHMEGAYSVLTGIAANISIRTGLPVKVADLVKFKIAR
;
A
#
# COMPACT_ATOMS: atom_id res chain seq x y z
N ALA A 1 -8.14 -0.87 -16.68
CA ALA A 1 -7.06 -1.25 -15.75
C ALA A 1 -6.62 -2.65 -16.12
N PHE A 2 -5.36 -2.96 -15.92
CA PHE A 2 -4.81 -4.30 -16.07
C PHE A 2 -4.16 -4.67 -14.74
N GLY A 3 -4.30 -5.93 -14.34
CA GLY A 3 -3.71 -6.42 -13.12
C GLY A 3 -3.83 -7.93 -13.09
N ASP A 4 -2.93 -8.56 -12.36
CA ASP A 4 -2.88 -10.00 -12.22
C ASP A 4 -2.09 -10.39 -10.96
N LEU A 5 -2.26 -11.63 -10.53
CA LEU A 5 -1.46 -12.24 -9.48
C LEU A 5 -0.29 -12.98 -10.15
N ARG A 6 0.94 -12.48 -9.99
CA ARG A 6 2.12 -12.93 -10.74
C ARG A 6 3.23 -13.54 -9.89
N PHE A 7 3.28 -13.23 -8.61
CA PHE A 7 4.32 -13.69 -7.69
C PHE A 7 3.76 -14.52 -6.55
N TYR A 8 2.72 -14.02 -5.87
CA TYR A 8 2.08 -14.70 -4.74
C TYR A 8 1.10 -15.79 -5.20
N GLY A 9 0.66 -16.61 -4.24
CA GLY A 9 -0.19 -17.77 -4.49
C GLY A 9 0.57 -19.01 -4.97
N ARG A 10 -0.01 -20.19 -4.71
CA ARG A 10 0.62 -21.49 -5.00
C ARG A 10 1.05 -21.64 -6.45
N GLU A 11 0.15 -21.41 -7.41
CA GLU A 11 0.42 -21.64 -8.84
C GLU A 11 1.63 -20.82 -9.33
N ASN A 12 1.72 -19.56 -8.93
CA ASN A 12 2.86 -18.70 -9.30
C ASN A 12 4.17 -19.12 -8.62
N ALA A 13 4.09 -19.65 -7.39
CA ALA A 13 5.26 -20.22 -6.72
C ALA A 13 5.73 -21.52 -7.40
N GLU A 14 4.81 -22.42 -7.78
CA GLU A 14 5.11 -23.65 -8.52
C GLU A 14 5.75 -23.36 -9.88
N ASN A 15 5.21 -22.38 -10.62
CA ASN A 15 5.78 -21.92 -11.90
C ASN A 15 7.20 -21.34 -11.74
N ARG A 16 7.57 -20.87 -10.54
CA ARG A 16 8.92 -20.43 -10.18
C ARG A 16 9.80 -21.56 -9.62
N GLY A 17 9.30 -22.79 -9.56
CA GLY A 17 10.04 -23.98 -9.11
C GLY A 17 9.96 -24.24 -7.61
N ILE A 18 9.10 -23.55 -6.86
CA ILE A 18 8.86 -23.85 -5.45
C ILE A 18 8.02 -25.12 -5.35
N THR A 19 8.47 -26.08 -4.54
CA THR A 19 7.85 -27.41 -4.41
C THR A 19 7.46 -27.76 -2.97
N ARG A 20 7.82 -26.91 -2.01
CA ARG A 20 7.52 -27.10 -0.58
C ARG A 20 6.57 -25.99 -0.14
N PHE A 21 5.43 -26.39 0.38
CA PHE A 21 4.35 -25.49 0.78
C PHE A 21 3.87 -25.81 2.18
N TYR A 22 3.31 -24.80 2.83
CA TYR A 22 2.67 -24.91 4.13
C TYR A 22 1.46 -23.97 4.14
N SER A 23 0.46 -24.26 4.96
CA SER A 23 -0.73 -23.40 5.10
C SER A 23 -0.48 -22.22 6.03
N ARG A 24 0.28 -22.45 7.11
CA ARG A 24 0.68 -21.43 8.10
C ARG A 24 2.05 -21.71 8.71
N ALA A 25 2.71 -20.68 9.25
CA ALA A 25 4.06 -20.77 9.76
C ALA A 25 4.17 -21.55 11.07
N TYR A 26 3.26 -21.29 12.02
CA TYR A 26 3.26 -21.93 13.33
C TYR A 26 3.13 -23.46 13.20
N GLY A 27 4.11 -24.18 13.75
CA GLY A 27 4.17 -25.65 13.71
C GLY A 27 4.65 -26.24 12.37
N SER A 28 5.02 -25.42 11.38
CA SER A 28 5.52 -25.90 10.08
C SER A 28 7.05 -25.95 10.05
N GLU A 29 7.61 -27.12 9.72
CA GLU A 29 9.06 -27.25 9.50
C GLU A 29 9.53 -26.48 8.26
N TYR A 30 8.70 -26.44 7.21
CA TYR A 30 9.04 -25.74 5.96
C TYR A 30 9.07 -24.23 6.11
N ALA A 31 8.32 -23.68 7.07
CA ALA A 31 8.27 -22.24 7.31
C ALA A 31 9.57 -21.70 7.94
N ARG A 32 10.32 -22.52 8.70
CA ARG A 32 11.53 -22.08 9.43
C ARG A 32 12.63 -21.47 8.55
N SER A 33 12.68 -21.84 7.28
CA SER A 33 13.64 -21.31 6.31
C SER A 33 13.03 -20.36 5.29
N ASP A 34 11.74 -20.04 5.43
CA ASP A 34 11.02 -19.17 4.52
C ASP A 34 11.08 -17.71 5.00
N HIS A 35 11.57 -16.82 4.14
CA HIS A 35 11.70 -15.40 4.46
C HIS A 35 10.33 -14.70 4.52
N PHE A 36 9.28 -15.31 3.98
CA PHE A 36 7.91 -14.79 4.05
C PHE A 36 7.14 -15.27 5.29
N ALA A 37 7.70 -16.19 6.09
CA ALA A 37 7.02 -16.74 7.25
C ALA A 37 7.03 -15.75 8.44
N ILE A 38 5.85 -15.51 9.01
CA ILE A 38 5.69 -14.76 10.27
C ILE A 38 5.73 -15.74 11.44
N HIS A 39 6.85 -15.80 12.16
CA HIS A 39 7.02 -16.67 13.33
C HIS A 39 6.47 -16.00 14.59
N LEU A 40 5.15 -16.12 14.80
CA LEU A 40 4.44 -15.47 15.91
C LEU A 40 5.03 -15.86 17.27
N GLU A 41 5.49 -17.10 17.44
CA GLU A 41 6.04 -17.61 18.70
C GLU A 41 7.33 -16.90 19.15
N ASP A 42 8.06 -16.31 18.21
CA ASP A 42 9.36 -15.67 18.47
C ASP A 42 9.18 -14.22 18.97
N ASN A 43 7.99 -13.64 18.82
CA ASN A 43 7.66 -12.29 19.26
C ASN A 43 6.53 -12.29 20.29
N LYS A 44 6.83 -11.92 21.54
CA LYS A 44 5.87 -11.94 22.66
C LYS A 44 4.60 -11.13 22.38
N GLN A 45 4.72 -9.99 21.71
CA GLN A 45 3.58 -9.12 21.41
C GLN A 45 2.71 -9.75 20.32
N LEU A 46 3.30 -10.20 19.21
CA LEU A 46 2.56 -10.85 18.13
C LEU A 46 1.92 -12.15 18.59
N LYS A 47 2.63 -12.94 19.41
CA LYS A 47 2.07 -14.14 20.05
C LYS A 47 0.82 -13.82 20.87
N SER A 48 0.91 -12.82 21.76
CA SER A 48 -0.21 -12.46 22.63
C SER A 48 -1.40 -11.90 21.87
N LEU A 49 -1.15 -11.16 20.78
CA LEU A 49 -2.21 -10.51 20.01
C LEU A 49 -2.90 -11.47 19.03
N TYR A 50 -2.13 -12.42 18.46
CA TYR A 50 -2.62 -13.31 17.42
C TYR A 50 -2.68 -14.76 17.91
N LEU A 51 -1.53 -15.41 18.12
CA LEU A 51 -1.47 -16.86 18.36
C LEU A 51 -2.25 -17.31 19.61
N ASP A 52 -2.10 -16.62 20.74
CA ASP A 52 -2.81 -16.96 21.98
C ASP A 52 -4.30 -16.59 21.92
N ALA A 53 -4.68 -15.71 20.99
CA ALA A 53 -6.03 -15.20 20.78
C ALA A 53 -6.83 -15.97 19.71
N GLU A 54 -6.22 -16.90 18.98
CA GLU A 54 -6.87 -17.65 17.88
C GLU A 54 -8.18 -18.34 18.29
N LYS A 55 -8.30 -18.72 19.57
CA LYS A 55 -9.50 -19.35 20.12
C LYS A 55 -10.73 -18.43 20.14
N GLU A 56 -10.55 -17.12 20.00
CA GLU A 56 -11.63 -16.14 20.09
C GLU A 56 -12.42 -16.04 18.77
N ASP A 57 -11.75 -16.08 17.61
CA ASP A 57 -12.37 -15.91 16.29
C ASP A 57 -11.81 -16.83 15.18
N GLY A 58 -10.76 -17.62 15.45
CA GLY A 58 -10.10 -18.47 14.48
C GLY A 58 -9.20 -17.72 13.47
N TYR A 59 -8.90 -16.44 13.71
CA TYR A 59 -8.07 -15.65 12.81
C TYR A 59 -6.61 -16.11 12.81
N LEU A 60 -6.13 -16.59 11.67
CA LEU A 60 -4.76 -17.06 11.49
C LEU A 60 -3.93 -15.98 10.78
N ARG A 61 -3.08 -15.28 11.53
CA ARG A 61 -2.25 -14.17 11.03
C ARG A 61 -1.05 -14.62 10.18
N ASP A 62 -0.52 -15.80 10.45
CA ASP A 62 0.71 -16.37 9.89
C ASP A 62 0.47 -17.33 8.72
N GLN A 63 -0.62 -17.12 7.97
CA GLN A 63 -0.89 -17.90 6.76
C GLN A 63 0.16 -17.65 5.69
N SER A 64 0.47 -18.68 4.91
CA SER A 64 1.44 -18.57 3.82
C SER A 64 0.90 -17.66 2.70
N VAL A 65 1.73 -16.72 2.25
CA VAL A 65 1.48 -15.90 1.06
C VAL A 65 1.51 -16.71 -0.25
N PHE A 66 1.92 -17.98 -0.19
CA PHE A 66 1.88 -18.94 -1.30
C PHE A 66 0.85 -20.06 -1.06
N GLY A 67 -0.07 -19.85 -0.12
CA GLY A 67 -1.20 -20.74 0.12
C GLY A 67 -2.24 -20.71 -0.99
N ASP A 68 -3.25 -21.57 -0.83
CA ASP A 68 -4.43 -21.57 -1.70
C ASP A 68 -5.34 -20.36 -1.39
N GLY A 69 -6.13 -19.90 -2.36
CA GLY A 69 -7.11 -18.83 -2.16
C GLY A 69 -6.58 -17.40 -2.28
N ILE A 70 -5.27 -17.21 -2.48
CA ILE A 70 -4.69 -15.91 -2.83
C ILE A 70 -5.18 -15.51 -4.23
N SER A 71 -5.89 -14.39 -4.30
CA SER A 71 -6.57 -13.93 -5.53
C SER A 71 -6.49 -12.42 -5.74
N ILE A 72 -5.78 -11.72 -4.87
CA ILE A 72 -5.56 -10.27 -5.01
C ILE A 72 -4.42 -10.05 -5.98
N GLU A 73 -4.58 -9.11 -6.91
CA GLU A 73 -3.54 -8.73 -7.84
C GLU A 73 -2.31 -8.14 -7.11
N ASP A 74 -1.13 -8.65 -7.42
CA ASP A 74 0.15 -8.16 -6.90
C ASP A 74 0.91 -7.28 -7.92
N THR A 75 0.42 -7.26 -9.16
CA THR A 75 0.91 -6.44 -10.26
C THR A 75 -0.26 -5.71 -10.88
N MET A 76 -0.21 -4.38 -10.95
CA MET A 76 -1.31 -3.60 -11.53
C MET A 76 -0.84 -2.37 -12.31
N GLY A 77 -1.63 -2.00 -13.32
CA GLY A 77 -1.55 -0.75 -14.06
C GLY A 77 -2.95 -0.14 -14.25
N VAL A 78 -3.13 1.09 -13.76
CA VAL A 78 -4.43 1.79 -13.78
C VAL A 78 -4.27 3.16 -14.44
N ILE A 79 -5.19 3.50 -15.35
CA ILE A 79 -5.28 4.83 -15.95
C ILE A 79 -6.64 5.41 -15.57
N VAL A 80 -6.61 6.58 -14.92
CA VAL A 80 -7.80 7.30 -14.47
C VAL A 80 -7.88 8.65 -15.17
N LYS A 81 -9.05 8.98 -15.70
CA LYS A 81 -9.34 10.31 -16.26
C LYS A 81 -10.32 11.04 -15.36
N TYR A 82 -9.89 12.18 -14.81
CA TYR A 82 -10.72 13.03 -13.97
C TYR A 82 -11.60 13.96 -14.80
N ARG A 83 -12.68 14.47 -14.19
CA ARG A 83 -13.62 15.40 -14.85
C ARG A 83 -12.96 16.70 -15.30
N ASN A 84 -11.93 17.15 -14.58
CA ASN A 84 -11.11 18.31 -14.93
C ASN A 84 -10.08 18.02 -16.04
N LYS A 85 -10.14 16.84 -16.67
CA LYS A 85 -9.24 16.36 -17.74
C LYS A 85 -7.83 15.96 -17.27
N ALA A 86 -7.53 16.00 -15.97
CA ALA A 86 -6.31 15.40 -15.45
C ALA A 86 -6.31 13.88 -15.70
N ILE A 87 -5.12 13.32 -15.93
CA ILE A 87 -4.92 11.88 -16.11
C ILE A 87 -3.94 11.41 -15.04
N MET A 88 -4.30 10.36 -14.32
CA MET A 88 -3.41 9.65 -13.41
C MET A 88 -3.08 8.29 -14.00
N THR A 89 -1.79 7.95 -13.98
CA THR A 89 -1.28 6.60 -14.26
C THR A 89 -0.71 6.05 -12.96
N TYR A 90 -1.26 4.93 -12.51
CA TYR A 90 -0.83 4.22 -11.30
C TYR A 90 -0.23 2.87 -11.69
N SER A 91 0.88 2.51 -11.06
CA SER A 91 1.52 1.20 -11.21
C SER A 91 1.88 0.66 -9.83
N LEU A 92 1.61 -0.63 -9.63
CA LEU A 92 1.89 -1.36 -8.40
C LEU A 92 2.62 -2.65 -8.74
N ASN A 93 3.65 -2.96 -7.95
CA ASN A 93 4.26 -4.28 -7.88
C ASN A 93 4.52 -4.57 -6.40
N ALA A 94 3.80 -5.53 -5.82
CA ALA A 94 3.78 -5.78 -4.38
C ALA A 94 4.80 -6.83 -3.90
N TYR A 95 5.78 -7.19 -4.73
CA TYR A 95 6.78 -8.23 -4.45
C TYR A 95 8.22 -7.84 -4.84
N MET A 96 8.44 -6.55 -5.12
CA MET A 96 9.73 -6.06 -5.59
C MET A 96 10.73 -5.91 -4.43
N PRO A 97 12.05 -6.11 -4.68
CA PRO A 97 13.08 -5.94 -3.66
C PRO A 97 13.37 -4.46 -3.32
N TRP A 98 12.77 -3.53 -4.07
CA TRP A 98 12.82 -2.10 -3.79
C TRP A 98 11.48 -1.69 -3.17
N GLU A 99 11.55 -1.15 -1.97
CA GLU A 99 10.39 -0.63 -1.25
C GLU A 99 10.37 0.89 -1.29
N GLY A 100 9.20 1.44 -1.55
CA GLY A 100 9.03 2.87 -1.75
C GLY A 100 8.03 3.19 -2.84
N PHE A 101 7.91 4.47 -3.16
CA PHE A 101 7.03 4.94 -4.21
C PHE A 101 7.52 6.24 -4.83
N ARG A 102 7.04 6.49 -6.05
CA ARG A 102 7.27 7.74 -6.76
C ARG A 102 5.96 8.39 -7.15
N VAL A 103 5.84 9.69 -6.89
CA VAL A 103 4.69 10.50 -7.30
C VAL A 103 5.17 11.65 -8.16
N ASN A 104 4.54 11.83 -9.32
CA ASN A 104 4.90 12.90 -10.25
C ASN A 104 3.67 13.72 -10.61
N PHE A 105 3.73 15.03 -10.38
CA PHE A 105 2.72 15.97 -10.82
C PHE A 105 3.24 16.75 -12.03
N ASN A 106 2.51 16.70 -13.15
CA ASN A 106 2.87 17.42 -14.37
C ASN A 106 1.82 18.51 -14.63
N GLY A 107 2.27 19.73 -14.87
CA GLY A 107 1.40 20.87 -15.14
C GLY A 107 2.00 21.83 -16.18
N SER A 108 1.26 22.87 -16.53
CA SER A 108 1.69 23.85 -17.53
C SER A 108 2.90 24.68 -17.10
N ASN A 109 3.24 24.69 -15.81
CA ASN A 109 4.35 25.45 -15.25
C ASN A 109 5.56 24.57 -14.89
N GLY A 110 5.52 23.28 -15.20
CA GLY A 110 6.61 22.35 -14.89
C GLY A 110 6.13 21.05 -14.25
N ARG A 111 7.00 20.45 -13.45
CA ARG A 111 6.80 19.15 -12.82
C ARG A 111 7.32 19.12 -11.39
N ILE A 112 6.65 18.36 -10.53
CA ILE A 112 7.11 18.03 -9.18
C ILE A 112 7.29 16.51 -9.12
N GLU A 113 8.43 16.06 -8.64
CA GLU A 113 8.76 14.66 -8.40
C GLU A 113 8.93 14.42 -6.91
N VAL A 114 8.32 13.35 -6.41
CA VAL A 114 8.53 12.81 -5.08
C VAL A 114 9.09 11.40 -5.25
N ASP A 115 10.23 11.13 -4.63
CA ASP A 115 10.85 9.79 -4.58
C ASP A 115 11.07 9.42 -3.11
N ILE A 116 10.38 8.38 -2.67
CA ILE A 116 10.50 7.82 -1.33
C ILE A 116 11.02 6.41 -1.47
N CYS A 117 12.09 6.11 -0.77
CA CYS A 117 12.66 4.77 -0.69
C CYS A 117 12.72 4.37 0.78
N GLU A 118 12.17 3.20 1.06
CA GLU A 118 12.13 2.57 2.37
C GLU A 118 13.08 1.37 2.37
N SER A 119 13.48 0.95 3.55
CA SER A 119 14.38 -0.18 3.76
C SER A 119 13.59 -1.44 3.47
N SER A 120 14.00 -2.18 2.43
CA SER A 120 13.36 -3.43 2.01
C SER A 120 13.57 -4.62 2.94
N TYR A 121 14.06 -4.38 4.15
CA TYR A 121 14.32 -5.44 5.11
C TYR A 121 13.01 -5.82 5.82
N VAL A 122 12.25 -6.70 5.17
CA VAL A 122 11.14 -7.43 5.81
C VAL A 122 11.75 -8.48 6.72
N ASN A 123 11.76 -8.21 8.02
CA ASN A 123 11.95 -9.26 9.01
C ASN A 123 10.60 -9.52 9.66
N ALA A 124 9.89 -10.51 9.11
CA ALA A 124 8.56 -10.93 9.55
C ALA A 124 8.46 -11.34 11.04
N GLY A 125 9.59 -11.40 11.77
CA GLY A 125 9.66 -11.56 13.22
C GLY A 125 10.68 -10.64 13.91
N GLY A 126 11.20 -9.62 13.23
CA GLY A 126 12.21 -8.68 13.74
C GLY A 126 11.64 -7.56 14.61
N ASP A 127 12.52 -6.65 15.07
CA ASP A 127 12.11 -5.47 15.82
C ASP A 127 11.36 -4.50 14.88
N HIS A 128 10.20 -3.98 15.30
CA HIS A 128 9.31 -3.11 14.50
C HIS A 128 10.01 -1.84 13.96
N GLN A 129 11.19 -1.51 14.47
CA GLN A 129 11.95 -0.30 14.11
C GLN A 129 12.64 -0.40 12.74
N ASP A 130 12.76 -1.60 12.17
CA ASP A 130 13.49 -1.82 10.90
C ASP A 130 12.58 -2.02 9.68
N GLU A 131 11.30 -2.36 9.86
CA GLU A 131 10.30 -2.41 8.77
C GLU A 131 9.94 -1.00 8.29
N GLY A 132 9.99 -0.76 6.97
CA GLY A 132 9.62 0.54 6.39
C GLY A 132 10.56 1.69 6.76
N LYS A 133 11.75 1.40 7.30
CA LYS A 133 12.71 2.44 7.69
C LYS A 133 13.13 3.26 6.48
N LEU A 134 12.85 4.55 6.50
CA LEU A 134 13.17 5.46 5.40
C LEU A 134 14.67 5.45 5.07
N VAL A 135 15.02 5.12 3.81
CA VAL A 135 16.39 5.23 3.28
C VAL A 135 16.63 6.64 2.77
N TYR A 136 15.72 7.16 1.95
CA TYR A 136 15.72 8.55 1.53
C TYR A 136 14.32 9.03 1.17
N LYS A 137 14.14 10.34 1.27
CA LYS A 137 12.97 11.07 0.78
C LYS A 137 13.45 12.27 0.02
N LYS A 138 12.98 12.43 -1.22
CA LYS A 138 13.43 13.48 -2.12
C LYS A 138 12.24 14.14 -2.80
N ILE A 139 12.24 15.47 -2.82
CA ILE A 139 11.29 16.27 -3.62
C ILE A 139 12.10 17.16 -4.56
N ILE A 140 11.86 17.01 -5.88
CA ILE A 140 12.48 17.85 -6.91
C ILE A 140 11.41 18.63 -7.64
N VAL A 141 11.62 19.93 -7.78
CA VAL A 141 10.78 20.79 -8.63
C VAL A 141 11.54 21.09 -9.91
N HIS A 142 10.88 20.85 -11.04
CA HIS A 142 11.33 21.17 -12.38
C HIS A 142 10.45 22.29 -12.94
N PRO A 143 10.83 23.57 -12.82
CA PRO A 143 10.12 24.66 -13.45
C PRO A 143 10.07 24.49 -14.98
N MET A 144 9.05 25.03 -15.64
CA MET A 144 8.97 25.04 -17.10
C MET A 144 10.20 25.70 -17.74
N PHE A 145 10.70 26.77 -17.10
CA PHE A 145 11.90 27.47 -17.50
C PHE A 145 12.80 27.67 -16.27
N GLY A 146 14.05 27.24 -16.37
CA GLY A 146 15.03 27.36 -15.30
C GLY A 146 15.67 26.01 -14.93
N LYS A 147 16.50 26.03 -13.90
CA LYS A 147 17.16 24.82 -13.39
C LYS A 147 16.23 24.14 -12.37
N PRO A 148 16.17 22.79 -12.36
CA PRO A 148 15.53 22.05 -11.28
C PRO A 148 16.20 22.35 -9.93
N TYR A 149 15.43 22.24 -8.86
CA TYR A 149 15.93 22.39 -7.50
C TYR A 149 15.26 21.38 -6.55
N GLU A 150 16.00 21.01 -5.52
CA GLU A 150 15.53 20.14 -4.45
C GLU A 150 14.84 20.97 -3.37
N VAL A 151 13.76 20.44 -2.80
CA VAL A 151 12.98 21.10 -1.76
C VAL A 151 13.36 20.51 -0.40
N ASP A 152 13.68 21.38 0.55
CA ASP A 152 13.89 20.98 1.94
C ASP A 152 12.59 20.44 2.53
N ILE A 153 12.68 19.26 3.15
CA ILE A 153 11.53 18.55 3.71
C ILE A 153 11.54 18.72 5.23
N GLU A 154 10.44 19.24 5.77
CA GLU A 154 10.21 19.28 7.21
C GLU A 154 9.82 17.87 7.68
N GLU A 155 10.66 17.26 8.49
CA GLU A 155 10.41 15.94 9.08
C GLU A 155 9.55 16.08 10.35
N LYS A 156 8.59 15.16 10.50
CA LYS A 156 7.77 15.02 11.70
C LYS A 156 8.01 13.65 12.33
N GLU A 157 7.93 13.60 13.65
CA GLU A 157 8.01 12.34 14.40
C GLU A 157 6.71 11.54 14.27
N GLY A 158 6.83 10.21 14.38
CA GLY A 158 5.70 9.27 14.34
C GLY A 158 5.71 8.35 13.12
N GLY A 159 4.81 7.37 13.12
CA GLY A 159 4.66 6.40 12.04
C GLY A 159 4.24 7.02 10.71
N HIS A 160 4.56 6.34 9.61
CA HIS A 160 4.27 6.75 8.23
C HIS A 160 4.74 8.18 7.90
N GLY A 161 5.97 8.52 8.31
CA GLY A 161 6.55 9.85 8.06
C GLY A 161 5.89 10.99 8.86
N GLY A 162 5.33 10.67 10.04
CA GLY A 162 4.63 11.61 10.91
C GLY A 162 3.16 11.82 10.57
N GLY A 163 2.58 10.98 9.70
CA GLY A 163 1.15 11.03 9.36
C GLY A 163 0.24 10.46 10.46
N ASP A 164 0.70 9.42 11.17
CA ASP A 164 -0.13 8.73 12.17
C ASP A 164 -0.56 9.63 13.34
N PRO A 165 0.33 10.44 13.96
CA PRO A 165 -0.08 11.33 15.04
C PRO A 165 -1.11 12.38 14.61
N GLU A 166 -0.99 12.90 13.40
CA GLU A 166 -1.93 13.89 12.85
C GLU A 166 -3.31 13.24 12.63
N LEU A 167 -3.34 12.04 12.02
CA LEU A 167 -4.57 11.27 11.82
C LEU A 167 -5.27 10.96 13.15
N LEU A 168 -4.51 10.50 14.16
CA LEU A 168 -5.06 10.18 15.48
C LEU A 168 -5.58 11.42 16.20
N ASN A 169 -4.89 12.57 16.08
CA ASN A 169 -5.36 13.82 16.65
C ASN A 169 -6.67 14.31 15.99
N ASP A 170 -6.82 14.12 14.67
CA ASP A 170 -8.06 14.46 13.97
C ASP A 170 -9.24 13.55 14.39
N LEU A 171 -8.97 12.27 14.71
CA LEU A 171 -10.00 11.30 15.10
C LEU A 171 -10.39 11.34 16.58
N PHE A 172 -9.41 11.49 17.48
CA PHE A 172 -9.61 11.34 18.92
C PHE A 172 -9.23 12.58 19.73
N GLY A 173 -8.55 13.54 19.11
CA GLY A 173 -8.05 14.75 19.75
C GLY A 173 -8.85 15.99 19.36
N VAL A 174 -8.14 17.11 19.28
CA VAL A 174 -8.67 18.40 18.82
C VAL A 174 -7.96 18.73 17.50
N PRO A 175 -8.66 18.67 16.35
CA PRO A 175 -8.07 18.95 15.05
C PRO A 175 -7.36 20.30 15.03
N ALA A 176 -6.13 20.33 14.53
CA ALA A 176 -5.37 21.56 14.36
C ALA A 176 -5.81 22.29 13.08
N GLU A 177 -5.45 23.57 12.96
CA GLU A 177 -5.68 24.30 11.71
C GLU A 177 -4.85 23.68 10.57
N ASP A 178 -5.53 23.12 9.58
CA ASP A 178 -4.87 22.52 8.42
C ASP A 178 -4.75 23.50 7.26
N ARG A 179 -3.71 24.34 7.33
CA ARG A 179 -3.38 25.33 6.29
C ARG A 179 -3.30 24.73 4.88
N PHE A 180 -2.89 23.46 4.77
CA PHE A 180 -2.64 22.78 3.50
C PHE A 180 -3.82 21.93 3.01
N LYS A 181 -4.90 21.81 3.78
CA LYS A 181 -6.10 21.02 3.42
C LYS A 181 -5.77 19.57 3.04
N ARG A 182 -4.89 18.96 3.82
CA ARG A 182 -4.47 17.55 3.77
C ARG A 182 -5.57 16.61 4.29
N ALA A 183 -6.33 17.05 5.30
CA ALA A 183 -7.37 16.21 5.90
C ALA A 183 -8.45 15.83 4.87
N ALA A 184 -8.67 14.53 4.71
CA ALA A 184 -9.71 13.97 3.84
C ALA A 184 -10.97 13.68 4.66
N SER A 185 -12.15 13.97 4.11
CA SER A 185 -13.40 13.54 4.71
C SER A 185 -13.78 12.12 4.26
N HIS A 186 -14.87 11.59 4.83
CA HIS A 186 -15.46 10.33 4.39
C HIS A 186 -15.86 10.33 2.90
N MET A 187 -16.11 11.50 2.30
CA MET A 187 -16.43 11.62 0.87
C MET A 187 -15.20 11.37 0.00
N GLU A 188 -14.05 12.00 0.29
CA GLU A 188 -12.78 11.73 -0.39
C GLU A 188 -12.37 10.26 -0.21
N GLY A 189 -12.56 9.71 1.00
CA GLY A 189 -12.37 8.28 1.26
C GLY A 189 -13.24 7.38 0.37
N ALA A 190 -14.53 7.69 0.27
CA ALA A 190 -15.45 6.94 -0.59
C ALA A 190 -15.06 7.01 -2.08
N TYR A 191 -14.64 8.19 -2.58
CA TYR A 191 -14.15 8.33 -3.96
C TYR A 191 -12.86 7.54 -4.23
N SER A 192 -11.96 7.48 -3.25
CA SER A 192 -10.74 6.66 -3.34
C SER A 192 -11.09 5.18 -3.50
N VAL A 193 -11.95 4.66 -2.62
CA VAL A 193 -12.41 3.26 -2.66
C VAL A 193 -13.11 2.94 -3.99
N LEU A 194 -13.99 3.83 -4.46
CA LEU A 194 -14.69 3.64 -5.74
C LEU A 194 -13.73 3.58 -6.94
N THR A 195 -12.59 4.27 -6.88
CA THR A 195 -11.56 4.18 -7.91
C THR A 195 -10.96 2.77 -7.94
N GLY A 196 -10.67 2.19 -6.78
CA GLY A 196 -10.20 0.80 -6.66
C GLY A 196 -11.24 -0.21 -7.12
N ILE A 197 -12.50 -0.06 -6.72
CA ILE A 197 -13.60 -0.92 -7.17
C ILE A 197 -13.74 -0.85 -8.71
N ALA A 198 -13.70 0.35 -9.28
CA ALA A 198 -13.73 0.53 -10.73
C ALA A 198 -12.54 -0.14 -11.43
N ALA A 199 -11.34 -0.09 -10.84
CA ALA A 199 -10.17 -0.77 -11.36
C ALA A 199 -10.38 -2.29 -11.37
N ASN A 200 -10.87 -2.90 -10.29
CA ASN A 200 -11.12 -4.34 -10.22
C ASN A 200 -12.20 -4.79 -11.22
N ILE A 201 -13.29 -4.03 -11.37
CA ILE A 201 -14.30 -4.30 -12.41
C ILE A 201 -13.67 -4.19 -13.81
N SER A 202 -12.81 -3.19 -14.03
CA SER A 202 -12.14 -2.98 -15.31
C SER A 202 -11.17 -4.11 -15.66
N ILE A 203 -10.41 -4.62 -14.68
CA ILE A 203 -9.53 -5.78 -14.85
C ILE A 203 -10.35 -7.01 -15.23
N ARG A 204 -11.41 -7.30 -14.48
CA ARG A 204 -12.27 -8.47 -14.71
C ARG A 204 -12.99 -8.44 -16.07
N THR A 205 -13.39 -7.26 -16.54
CA THR A 205 -14.20 -7.11 -17.77
C THR A 205 -13.39 -6.74 -19.01
N GLY A 206 -12.16 -6.28 -18.84
CA GLY A 206 -11.34 -5.69 -19.91
C GLY A 206 -11.85 -4.33 -20.41
N LEU A 207 -12.86 -3.73 -19.77
CA LEU A 207 -13.53 -2.51 -20.23
C LEU A 207 -13.27 -1.31 -19.31
N PRO A 208 -13.31 -0.08 -19.81
CA PRO A 208 -13.27 1.11 -18.97
C PRO A 208 -14.57 1.23 -18.14
N VAL A 209 -14.42 1.64 -16.88
CA VAL A 209 -15.54 1.83 -15.94
C VAL A 209 -15.67 3.31 -15.59
N LYS A 210 -16.90 3.84 -15.66
CA LYS A 210 -17.18 5.18 -15.15
C LYS A 210 -17.54 5.08 -13.67
N VAL A 211 -16.75 5.71 -12.81
CA VAL A 211 -17.00 5.74 -11.35
C VAL A 211 -18.40 6.26 -11.00
N ALA A 212 -18.92 7.22 -11.77
CA ALA A 212 -20.25 7.78 -11.58
C ALA A 212 -21.41 6.78 -11.78
N ASP A 213 -21.15 5.65 -12.44
CA ASP A 213 -22.14 4.59 -12.67
C ASP A 213 -22.18 3.58 -11.50
N LEU A 214 -21.19 3.61 -10.59
CA LEU A 214 -21.11 2.70 -9.44
C LEU A 214 -21.98 3.15 -8.27
N VAL A 215 -21.90 4.44 -7.90
CA VAL A 215 -22.64 5.02 -6.78
C VAL A 215 -23.13 6.42 -7.15
N LYS A 216 -24.41 6.68 -6.87
CA LYS A 216 -25.01 8.01 -6.99
C LYS A 216 -25.06 8.68 -5.62
N PHE A 217 -24.12 9.57 -5.36
CA PHE A 217 -24.18 10.41 -4.17
C PHE A 217 -25.31 11.43 -4.32
N LYS A 218 -26.20 11.52 -3.33
CA LYS A 218 -27.09 12.68 -3.19
C LYS A 218 -26.24 13.84 -2.70
N ILE A 219 -25.70 14.63 -3.62
CA ILE A 219 -25.03 15.88 -3.25
C ILE A 219 -26.14 16.83 -2.79
N ALA A 220 -26.18 17.17 -1.50
CA ALA A 220 -26.87 18.37 -1.06
C ALA A 220 -26.12 19.55 -1.67
N ARG A 221 -26.81 20.29 -2.56
CA ARG A 221 -26.29 21.57 -3.07
C ARG A 221 -26.29 22.61 -1.97
#